data_AF-A0A2S7WVD1-F1
#
_entry.id   AF-A0A2S7WVD1-F1
#
_cell.length_a   1.000
_cell.length_b   1.000
_cell.length_c   1.000
_cell.angle_alpha   90.00
_cell.angle_beta   90.00
_cell.angle_gamma   90.00
#
_symmetry.space_group_name_H-M   'P 1'
#
loop_
_entity.id
_entity.type
_entity.pdbx_description
1 polymer ?
#
loop_
_entity_poly.entity_id
_entity_poly.type
_entity_poly.pdbx_seq_one_letter_code
_entity_poly.pdbx_strand_id
1 'polypeptide(L)'
;MKTQIHSFFLKIKKENFFFLILGVLIFFVSKSFGMFDDDILFGSKMGNQLYYNSIFNWSMPDSFDPGHPPFLGFILAVFWRIFGHELWVSHLAILPFIIGFFYQLHKFISYFISKRGLQFFAFLLIIADPSVSTCFVLVNMEIIMLFFFFLAVNSILQKNNTLKFIGLLFLSIVSYRSMMLFAGIFLFDFLNKIFYQKEKIKKSITFKFLFFYLVASLPAFIFVGWRLLTKGWLQTHPDSPWVGLWHVADLNYFIRNTIVLVWRFLDFGRVFIMLFIIISFAIHGKKIIESKKNKQLLLLAVSAVIFIVLTILIVTNSVGIRYFIVSYICFNLFAFKIISNFYSSKKKLYILLFVGLLSGNLWVYPKSLSQGWRATLGHIPYHSLRIQAIDYLDKNKININDVGSFFPNYTTIDLIDLSGDKRAFAKFNGKNKYVFYATVYNLSEEEIKDLATNYTILKKFNNFNTTIIIYTFNEK
;
A
#
# COMPACT_ATOMS: atom_id res chain seq x y z
N MET A 1 24.74 9.76 23.04
CA MET A 1 23.56 9.04 22.47
C MET A 1 22.22 9.59 22.96
N LYS A 2 22.06 9.92 24.27
CA LYS A 2 20.84 10.58 24.80
C LYS A 2 20.53 11.96 24.17
N THR A 3 21.54 12.76 23.84
CA THR A 3 21.37 14.14 23.33
C THR A 3 20.85 14.25 21.90
N GLN A 4 21.12 13.28 21.02
CA GLN A 4 20.58 13.30 19.64
C GLN A 4 19.13 12.83 19.57
N ILE A 5 18.74 11.84 20.38
CA ILE A 5 17.36 11.35 20.44
C ILE A 5 16.46 12.40 21.13
N HIS A 6 16.95 13.07 22.18
CA HIS A 6 16.18 14.13 22.84
C HIS A 6 16.01 15.38 21.96
N SER A 7 16.99 15.69 21.08
CA SER A 7 16.87 16.77 20.10
C SER A 7 15.86 16.51 18.97
N PHE A 8 15.44 15.25 18.77
CA PHE A 8 14.44 14.88 17.76
C PHE A 8 13.03 15.34 18.14
N PHE A 9 12.71 15.39 19.44
CA PHE A 9 11.36 15.71 19.92
C PHE A 9 11.14 17.19 20.29
N LEU A 10 12.18 17.94 20.64
CA LEU A 10 12.03 19.27 21.29
C LEU A 10 12.24 20.51 20.40
N LYS A 11 12.45 20.36 19.09
CA LYS A 11 12.41 21.49 18.13
C LYS A 11 11.32 21.25 17.08
N ILE A 12 10.07 21.49 17.47
CA ILE A 12 8.95 21.48 16.52
C ILE A 12 9.11 22.70 15.61
N LYS A 13 9.76 22.49 14.44
CA LYS A 13 9.71 23.46 13.34
C LYS A 13 8.25 23.58 12.87
N LYS A 14 7.85 24.75 12.35
CA LYS A 14 6.49 24.98 11.81
C LYS A 14 6.01 23.86 10.87
N GLU A 15 6.93 23.30 10.07
CA GLU A 15 6.68 22.17 9.17
C GLU A 15 6.29 20.88 9.93
N ASN A 16 6.92 20.59 11.07
CA ASN A 16 6.58 19.41 11.89
C ASN A 16 5.16 19.53 12.46
N PHE A 17 4.74 20.74 12.82
CA PHE A 17 3.39 20.99 13.31
C PHE A 17 2.34 20.83 12.20
N PHE A 18 2.64 21.27 10.98
CA PHE A 18 1.79 21.04 9.80
C PHE A 18 1.55 19.54 9.55
N PHE A 19 2.61 18.71 9.57
CA PHE A 19 2.47 17.27 9.35
C PHE A 19 1.71 16.56 10.48
N LEU A 20 1.89 17.02 11.72
CA LEU A 20 1.11 16.53 12.86
C LEU A 20 -0.39 16.83 12.67
N ILE A 21 -0.75 18.08 12.36
CA ILE A 21 -2.15 18.46 12.10
C ILE A 21 -2.72 17.64 10.95
N LEU A 22 -1.99 17.52 9.83
CA LEU A 22 -2.45 16.76 8.68
C LEU A 22 -2.72 15.29 9.03
N GLY A 23 -1.82 14.65 9.77
CA GLY A 23 -2.02 13.28 10.24
C GLY A 23 -3.24 13.13 11.15
N VAL A 24 -3.43 14.06 12.09
CA VAL A 24 -4.59 14.06 13.00
C VAL A 24 -5.91 14.28 12.25
N LEU A 25 -5.93 15.17 11.25
CA LEU A 25 -7.10 15.38 10.40
C LEU A 25 -7.45 14.11 9.62
N ILE A 26 -6.46 13.44 9.05
CA ILE A 26 -6.67 12.17 8.34
C ILE A 26 -7.24 11.12 9.30
N PHE A 27 -6.70 11.00 10.51
CA PHE A 27 -7.22 10.10 11.53
C PHE A 27 -8.71 10.36 11.82
N PHE A 28 -9.12 11.62 12.00
CA PHE A 28 -10.52 11.93 12.26
C PHE A 28 -11.44 11.60 11.08
N VAL A 29 -10.94 11.74 9.85
CA VAL A 29 -11.67 11.36 8.63
C VAL A 29 -11.78 9.84 8.51
N SER A 30 -10.74 9.08 8.87
CA SER A 30 -10.66 7.65 8.59
C SER A 30 -10.98 6.72 9.76
N LYS A 31 -11.04 7.21 11.01
CA LYS A 31 -11.15 6.35 12.21
C LYS A 31 -12.34 5.37 12.22
N SER A 32 -13.36 5.61 11.41
CA SER A 32 -14.56 4.77 11.26
C SER A 32 -14.54 3.90 10.00
N PHE A 33 -13.47 3.92 9.21
CA PHE A 33 -13.34 3.08 8.02
C PHE A 33 -12.93 1.67 8.47
N GLY A 34 -13.83 0.70 8.25
CA GLY A 34 -13.57 -0.71 8.55
C GLY A 34 -12.39 -1.28 7.77
N MET A 35 -11.85 -2.40 8.24
CA MET A 35 -10.78 -3.14 7.56
C MET A 35 -11.23 -3.50 6.13
N PHE A 36 -10.38 -3.23 5.14
CA PHE A 36 -10.76 -3.33 3.74
C PHE A 36 -9.84 -4.30 2.98
N ASP A 37 -10.44 -5.17 2.17
CA ASP A 37 -9.69 -6.11 1.32
C ASP A 37 -8.71 -6.95 2.19
N ASP A 38 -7.48 -7.16 1.77
CA ASP A 38 -6.49 -7.93 2.55
C ASP A 38 -6.16 -7.33 3.93
N ASP A 39 -6.53 -6.08 4.24
CA ASP A 39 -6.32 -5.53 5.59
C ASP A 39 -7.16 -6.29 6.64
N ILE A 40 -8.24 -6.97 6.21
CA ILE A 40 -8.96 -7.92 7.06
C ILE A 40 -8.07 -9.09 7.46
N LEU A 41 -7.23 -9.59 6.55
CA LEU A 41 -6.30 -10.67 6.84
C LEU A 41 -5.12 -10.19 7.69
N PHE A 42 -4.40 -9.17 7.21
CA PHE A 42 -3.14 -8.72 7.81
C PHE A 42 -3.33 -7.89 9.08
N GLY A 43 -4.39 -7.09 9.12
CA GLY A 43 -4.73 -6.27 10.28
C GLY A 43 -5.60 -7.06 11.26
N SER A 44 -6.78 -7.47 10.80
CA SER A 44 -7.79 -8.02 11.70
C SER A 44 -7.52 -9.47 12.13
N LYS A 45 -7.44 -10.44 11.22
CA LYS A 45 -7.28 -11.86 11.58
C LYS A 45 -5.97 -12.13 12.32
N MET A 46 -4.84 -11.66 11.77
CA MET A 46 -3.54 -11.79 12.42
C MET A 46 -3.47 -11.03 13.74
N GLY A 47 -4.02 -9.80 13.79
CA GLY A 47 -4.05 -9.02 15.02
C GLY A 47 -4.85 -9.72 16.11
N ASN A 48 -6.04 -10.24 15.78
CA ASN A 48 -6.90 -10.97 16.72
C ASN A 48 -6.20 -12.22 17.24
N GLN A 49 -5.52 -12.98 16.37
CA GLN A 49 -4.74 -14.15 16.77
C GLN A 49 -3.69 -13.78 17.83
N LEU A 50 -2.96 -12.69 17.62
CA LEU A 50 -1.96 -12.19 18.57
C LEU A 50 -2.59 -11.62 19.84
N TYR A 51 -3.71 -10.92 19.71
CA TYR A 51 -4.39 -10.30 20.85
C TYR A 51 -4.92 -11.34 21.84
N TYR A 52 -5.58 -12.39 21.35
CA TYR A 52 -6.22 -13.42 22.19
C TYR A 52 -5.25 -14.51 22.67
N ASN A 53 -4.22 -14.87 21.90
CA ASN A 53 -3.33 -15.99 22.27
C ASN A 53 -2.04 -15.51 22.93
N SER A 54 -1.35 -14.53 22.34
CA SER A 54 -0.16 -13.83 22.88
C SER A 54 0.44 -12.96 21.79
N ILE A 55 0.84 -11.72 22.13
CA ILE A 55 1.50 -10.80 21.19
C ILE A 55 2.85 -11.32 20.69
N PHE A 56 3.45 -12.30 21.38
CA PHE A 56 4.71 -12.94 20.99
C PHE A 56 4.50 -14.26 20.23
N ASN A 57 3.28 -14.79 20.15
CA ASN A 57 3.00 -16.00 19.38
C ASN A 57 2.72 -15.67 17.91
N TRP A 58 3.78 -15.48 17.14
CA TRP A 58 3.70 -15.13 15.71
C TRP A 58 3.32 -16.31 14.80
N SER A 59 2.91 -17.45 15.36
CA SER A 59 2.40 -18.60 14.61
C SER A 59 0.95 -18.37 14.20
N MET A 60 0.72 -18.29 12.89
CA MET A 60 -0.62 -18.16 12.33
C MET A 60 -1.23 -19.54 12.04
N PRO A 61 -2.53 -19.74 12.29
CA PRO A 61 -3.26 -20.93 11.86
C PRO A 61 -3.23 -21.09 10.34
N ASP A 62 -3.06 -22.31 9.86
CA ASP A 62 -2.91 -22.60 8.43
C ASP A 62 -4.13 -22.17 7.60
N SER A 63 -5.31 -22.12 8.22
CA SER A 63 -6.56 -21.64 7.58
C SER A 63 -6.51 -20.19 7.10
N PHE A 64 -5.60 -19.37 7.62
CA PHE A 64 -5.40 -17.99 7.18
C PHE A 64 -3.94 -17.53 7.22
N ASP A 65 -2.96 -18.42 7.11
CA ASP A 65 -1.54 -18.06 7.13
C ASP A 65 -1.05 -17.65 5.73
N PRO A 66 -0.75 -16.36 5.46
CA PRO A 66 -0.27 -15.91 4.16
C PRO A 66 1.27 -15.96 4.05
N GLY A 67 1.97 -16.50 5.05
CA GLY A 67 3.43 -16.58 5.12
C GLY A 67 4.14 -15.31 5.55
N HIS A 68 3.50 -14.15 5.45
CA HIS A 68 4.11 -12.88 5.84
C HIS A 68 4.33 -12.76 7.35
N PRO A 69 5.37 -12.05 7.79
CA PRO A 69 5.46 -11.58 9.17
C PRO A 69 4.17 -10.86 9.61
N PRO A 70 3.59 -11.19 10.78
CA PRO A 70 2.37 -10.55 11.27
C PRO A 70 2.66 -9.18 11.91
N PHE A 71 3.56 -8.36 11.33
CA PHE A 71 4.06 -7.13 11.96
C PHE A 71 2.98 -6.06 12.13
N LEU A 72 2.08 -5.90 11.14
CA LEU A 72 0.91 -5.04 11.28
C LEU A 72 0.02 -5.54 12.43
N GLY A 73 -0.38 -6.82 12.39
CA GLY A 73 -1.17 -7.43 13.45
C GLY A 73 -0.53 -7.31 14.84
N PHE A 74 0.80 -7.40 14.94
CA PHE A 74 1.54 -7.20 16.18
C PHE A 74 1.39 -5.77 16.73
N ILE A 75 1.57 -4.77 15.87
CA ILE A 75 1.38 -3.36 16.26
C ILE A 75 -0.06 -3.15 16.74
N LEU A 76 -1.05 -3.66 16.00
CA LEU A 76 -2.46 -3.53 16.36
C LEU A 76 -2.76 -4.21 17.70
N ALA A 77 -2.31 -5.44 17.91
CA ALA A 77 -2.54 -6.18 19.15
C ALA A 77 -1.93 -5.50 20.38
N VAL A 78 -0.74 -4.89 20.23
CA VAL A 78 -0.12 -4.08 21.30
C VAL A 78 -0.99 -2.86 21.63
N PHE A 79 -1.48 -2.14 20.63
CA PHE A 79 -2.36 -0.98 20.85
C PHE A 79 -3.70 -1.39 21.45
N TRP A 80 -4.30 -2.49 20.99
CA TRP A 80 -5.55 -3.02 21.54
C TRP A 80 -5.42 -3.43 23.01
N ARG A 81 -4.26 -3.99 23.41
CA ARG A 81 -3.96 -4.30 24.82
C ARG A 81 -3.89 -3.06 25.73
N ILE A 82 -3.54 -1.90 25.18
CA ILE A 82 -3.37 -0.65 25.94
C ILE A 82 -4.65 0.20 25.94
N PHE A 83 -5.29 0.34 24.78
CA PHE A 83 -6.37 1.30 24.54
C PHE A 83 -7.74 0.66 24.29
N GLY A 84 -7.82 -0.67 24.22
CA GLY A 84 -9.06 -1.41 23.93
C GLY A 84 -9.13 -1.95 22.49
N HIS A 85 -9.88 -3.03 22.32
CA HIS A 85 -10.06 -3.72 21.03
C HIS A 85 -11.17 -3.05 20.20
N GLU A 86 -10.83 -1.94 19.56
CA GLU A 86 -11.76 -1.08 18.82
C GLU A 86 -11.15 -0.65 17.48
N LEU A 87 -12.00 -0.41 16.47
CA LEU A 87 -11.54 -0.02 15.12
C LEU A 87 -10.76 1.30 15.13
N TRP A 88 -11.22 2.30 15.88
CA TRP A 88 -10.54 3.59 15.95
C TRP A 88 -9.15 3.47 16.59
N VAL A 89 -8.93 2.48 17.48
CA VAL A 89 -7.61 2.19 18.07
C VAL A 89 -6.67 1.64 17.00
N SER A 90 -7.17 0.86 16.05
CA SER A 90 -6.38 0.41 14.91
C SER A 90 -5.90 1.57 14.02
N HIS A 91 -6.77 2.55 13.76
CA HIS A 91 -6.38 3.79 13.06
C HIS A 91 -5.38 4.62 13.87
N LEU A 92 -5.56 4.69 15.20
CA LEU A 92 -4.63 5.38 16.09
C LEU A 92 -3.23 4.73 16.05
N ALA A 93 -3.15 3.40 15.98
CA ALA A 93 -1.88 2.68 15.87
C ALA A 93 -1.08 3.01 14.60
N ILE A 94 -1.78 3.40 13.53
CA ILE A 94 -1.18 3.76 12.24
C ILE A 94 -0.76 5.25 12.18
N LEU A 95 -1.40 6.12 12.96
CA LEU A 95 -1.15 7.56 12.97
C LEU A 95 0.34 7.96 13.11
N PRO A 96 1.16 7.35 14.00
CA PRO A 96 2.58 7.67 14.09
C PRO A 96 3.35 7.42 12.77
N PHE A 97 2.96 6.40 12.01
CA PHE A 97 3.58 6.06 10.74
C PHE A 97 3.16 7.02 9.63
N ILE A 98 1.92 7.52 9.64
CA ILE A 98 1.46 8.58 8.71
C ILE A 98 2.26 9.87 8.95
N ILE A 99 2.32 10.34 10.20
CA ILE A 99 3.05 11.57 10.56
C ILE A 99 4.55 11.40 10.25
N GLY A 100 5.11 10.25 10.64
CA GLY A 100 6.48 9.89 10.34
C GLY A 100 6.76 9.89 8.84
N PHE A 101 5.88 9.30 8.03
CA PHE A 101 6.00 9.28 6.59
C PHE A 101 5.96 10.70 6.00
N PHE A 102 5.05 11.58 6.42
CA PHE A 102 5.04 12.96 5.93
C PHE A 102 6.35 13.70 6.21
N TYR A 103 6.91 13.52 7.40
CA TYR A 103 8.21 14.08 7.74
C TYR A 103 9.34 13.51 6.87
N GLN A 104 9.36 12.19 6.65
CA GLN A 104 10.35 11.56 5.76
C GLN A 104 10.16 11.97 4.30
N LEU A 105 8.92 12.11 3.84
CA LEU A 105 8.62 12.57 2.48
C LEU A 105 9.10 14.02 2.29
N HIS A 106 8.87 14.90 3.26
CA HIS A 106 9.40 16.25 3.21
C HIS A 106 10.94 16.29 3.18
N LYS A 107 11.61 15.49 4.00
CA LYS A 107 13.09 15.35 3.95
C LYS A 107 13.57 14.87 2.59
N PHE A 108 12.87 13.91 2.00
CA PHE A 108 13.18 13.38 0.69
C PHE A 108 13.06 14.47 -0.39
N ILE A 109 11.93 15.18 -0.42
CA ILE A 109 11.70 16.30 -1.35
C ILE A 109 12.76 17.38 -1.17
N SER A 110 13.07 17.77 0.07
CA SER A 110 14.05 18.81 0.41
C SER A 110 15.47 18.45 -0.03
N TYR A 111 15.82 17.17 -0.13
CA TYR A 111 17.09 16.75 -0.72
C TYR A 111 17.17 17.10 -2.21
N PHE A 112 16.07 16.93 -2.96
CA PHE A 112 16.03 17.16 -4.41
C PHE A 112 15.69 18.60 -4.80
N ILE A 113 14.96 19.34 -3.96
CA ILE A 113 14.42 20.69 -4.23
C ILE A 113 14.85 21.64 -3.10
N SER A 114 15.58 22.71 -3.44
CA SER A 114 16.11 23.65 -2.45
C SER A 114 15.09 24.71 -1.98
N LYS A 115 14.20 25.17 -2.87
CA LYS A 115 13.27 26.27 -2.58
C LYS A 115 12.05 25.77 -1.79
N ARG A 116 11.86 26.27 -0.55
CA ARG A 116 10.76 25.85 0.35
C ARG A 116 9.36 25.88 -0.29
N GLY A 117 9.01 26.96 -0.98
CA GLY A 117 7.70 27.05 -1.65
C GLY A 117 7.48 25.94 -2.68
N LEU A 118 8.53 25.52 -3.40
CA LEU A 118 8.45 24.42 -4.35
C LEU A 118 8.37 23.05 -3.67
N GLN A 119 8.97 22.89 -2.49
CA GLN A 119 8.87 21.66 -1.71
C GLN A 119 7.42 21.38 -1.31
N PHE A 120 6.65 22.42 -0.95
CA PHE A 120 5.23 22.28 -0.62
C PHE A 120 4.40 21.79 -1.81
N PHE A 121 4.57 22.39 -3.00
CA PHE A 121 3.85 21.95 -4.20
C PHE A 121 4.27 20.54 -4.66
N ALA A 122 5.55 20.18 -4.51
CA ALA A 122 6.01 18.81 -4.75
C ALA A 122 5.35 17.81 -3.78
N PHE A 123 5.25 18.18 -2.50
CA PHE A 123 4.57 17.38 -1.48
C PHE A 123 3.11 17.15 -1.84
N LEU A 124 2.38 18.21 -2.19
CA LEU A 124 0.99 18.12 -2.65
C LEU A 124 0.83 17.21 -3.86
N LEU A 125 1.70 17.33 -4.88
CA LEU A 125 1.63 16.47 -6.06
C LEU A 125 1.83 15.00 -5.73
N ILE A 126 2.74 14.68 -4.81
CA ILE A 126 3.01 13.30 -4.42
C ILE A 126 1.84 12.71 -3.64
N ILE A 127 1.27 13.44 -2.67
CA ILE A 127 0.14 12.92 -1.88
C ILE A 127 -1.17 12.88 -2.67
N ALA A 128 -1.27 13.60 -3.79
CA ALA A 128 -2.42 13.52 -4.69
C ALA A 128 -2.48 12.21 -5.48
N ASP A 129 -1.39 11.45 -5.53
CA ASP A 129 -1.38 10.10 -6.10
C ASP A 129 -2.41 9.21 -5.39
N PRO A 130 -3.35 8.58 -6.12
CA PRO A 130 -4.42 7.78 -5.53
C PRO A 130 -3.95 6.67 -4.60
N SER A 131 -2.83 6.02 -4.92
CA SER A 131 -2.34 4.90 -4.10
C SER A 131 -1.54 5.37 -2.90
N VAL A 132 -0.84 6.50 -3.00
CA VAL A 132 -0.20 7.15 -1.84
C VAL A 132 -1.27 7.62 -0.85
N SER A 133 -2.28 8.34 -1.33
CA SER A 133 -3.35 8.88 -0.46
C SER A 133 -4.19 7.77 0.20
N THR A 134 -4.46 6.68 -0.51
CA THR A 134 -5.17 5.52 0.04
C THR A 134 -4.44 4.91 1.24
N CYS A 135 -3.12 4.92 1.25
CA CYS A 135 -2.35 4.42 2.38
C CYS A 135 -2.59 5.19 3.69
N PHE A 136 -3.11 6.42 3.63
CA PHE A 136 -3.32 7.23 4.82
C PHE A 136 -4.67 6.98 5.49
N VAL A 137 -5.66 6.46 4.75
CA VAL A 137 -7.03 6.27 5.26
C VAL A 137 -7.35 4.83 5.65
N LEU A 138 -6.49 3.88 5.29
CA LEU A 138 -6.66 2.45 5.63
C LEU A 138 -5.70 2.02 6.74
N VAL A 139 -6.09 1.02 7.51
CA VAL A 139 -5.21 0.32 8.46
C VAL A 139 -4.37 -0.70 7.70
N ASN A 140 -3.27 -0.27 7.11
CA ASN A 140 -2.50 -1.06 6.15
C ASN A 140 -1.00 -1.15 6.50
N MET A 141 -0.34 -2.16 5.94
CA MET A 141 1.11 -2.35 6.11
C MET A 141 1.92 -1.39 5.22
N GLU A 142 1.34 -0.88 4.13
CA GLU A 142 2.01 -0.03 3.16
C GLU A 142 2.56 1.25 3.77
N ILE A 143 1.80 1.95 4.61
CA ILE A 143 2.29 3.18 5.25
C ILE A 143 3.46 2.95 6.21
N ILE A 144 3.46 1.81 6.91
CA ILE A 144 4.57 1.37 7.76
C ILE A 144 5.81 1.11 6.91
N MET A 145 5.66 0.37 5.81
CA MET A 145 6.75 0.12 4.85
C MET A 145 7.29 1.43 4.27
N LEU A 146 6.43 2.35 3.85
CA LEU A 146 6.82 3.63 3.27
C LEU A 146 7.59 4.49 4.27
N PHE A 147 7.15 4.56 5.53
CA PHE A 147 7.88 5.26 6.57
C PHE A 147 9.31 4.76 6.71
N PHE A 148 9.51 3.45 6.91
CA PHE A 148 10.84 2.87 7.11
C PHE A 148 11.70 2.90 5.84
N PHE A 149 11.08 2.73 4.67
CA PHE A 149 11.76 2.88 3.37
C PHE A 149 12.35 4.28 3.21
N PHE A 150 11.54 5.33 3.39
CA PHE A 150 12.04 6.69 3.24
C PHE A 150 12.95 7.13 4.39
N LEU A 151 12.78 6.58 5.60
CA LEU A 151 13.76 6.74 6.68
C LEU A 151 15.15 6.22 6.24
N ALA A 152 15.22 5.02 5.67
CA ALA A 152 16.47 4.44 5.20
C ALA A 152 17.06 5.22 4.00
N VAL A 153 16.24 5.56 3.00
CA VAL A 153 16.67 6.33 1.83
C VAL A 153 17.19 7.71 2.22
N ASN A 154 16.45 8.47 3.02
CA ASN A 154 16.89 9.79 3.48
C ASN A 154 18.21 9.70 4.26
N SER A 155 18.37 8.65 5.05
CA SER A 155 19.58 8.40 5.81
C SER A 155 20.78 8.07 4.92
N ILE A 156 20.59 7.35 3.81
CA ILE A 156 21.62 7.16 2.78
C ILE A 156 21.99 8.50 2.14
N LEU A 157 20.99 9.28 1.72
CA LEU A 157 21.19 10.57 1.06
C LEU A 157 21.88 11.60 1.98
N GLN A 158 21.62 11.55 3.29
CA GLN A 158 22.17 12.45 4.31
C GLN A 158 23.38 11.85 5.06
N LYS A 159 23.84 10.64 4.69
CA LYS A 159 24.96 9.92 5.31
C LYS A 159 24.79 9.66 6.83
N ASN A 160 23.57 9.38 7.29
CA ASN A 160 23.28 9.03 8.69
C ASN A 160 23.16 7.50 8.86
N ASN A 161 24.22 6.84 9.35
CA ASN A 161 24.23 5.38 9.47
C ASN A 161 23.27 4.83 10.54
N THR A 162 23.01 5.57 11.62
CA THR A 162 22.13 5.11 12.71
C THR A 162 20.68 5.03 12.25
N LEU A 163 20.18 6.09 11.62
CA LEU A 163 18.81 6.10 11.09
C LEU A 163 18.66 5.16 9.89
N LYS A 164 19.72 5.01 9.08
CA LYS A 164 19.76 4.00 8.02
C LYS A 164 19.56 2.60 8.60
N PHE A 165 20.28 2.28 9.68
CA PHE A 165 20.18 0.98 10.34
C PHE A 165 18.77 0.74 10.87
N ILE A 166 18.20 1.70 11.62
CA ILE A 166 16.84 1.60 12.15
C ILE A 166 15.81 1.39 11.02
N GLY A 167 15.90 2.19 9.95
CA GLY A 167 15.00 2.07 8.81
C GLY A 167 15.07 0.68 8.15
N LEU A 168 16.29 0.18 7.91
CA LEU A 168 16.49 -1.14 7.31
C LEU A 168 16.08 -2.30 8.24
N LEU A 169 16.36 -2.19 9.54
CA LEU A 169 16.00 -3.19 10.55
C LEU A 169 14.50 -3.45 10.54
N PHE A 170 13.69 -2.40 10.67
CA PHE A 170 12.24 -2.54 10.66
C PHE A 170 11.68 -2.84 9.27
N LEU A 171 12.25 -2.26 8.21
CA LEU A 171 11.83 -2.60 6.84
C LEU A 171 12.02 -4.10 6.55
N SER A 172 12.98 -4.78 7.19
CA SER A 172 13.20 -6.21 6.99
C SER A 172 12.06 -7.10 7.54
N ILE A 173 11.26 -6.62 8.50
CA ILE A 173 10.26 -7.46 9.19
C ILE A 173 8.80 -7.11 8.89
N VAL A 174 8.50 -6.04 8.13
CA VAL A 174 7.09 -5.65 7.88
C VAL A 174 6.34 -6.69 7.04
N SER A 175 6.93 -7.14 5.93
CA SER A 175 6.35 -8.13 5.02
C SER A 175 7.40 -8.68 4.06
N TYR A 176 7.13 -9.76 3.32
CA TYR A 176 8.01 -10.15 2.20
C TYR A 176 8.19 -9.04 1.16
N ARG A 177 7.17 -8.20 0.92
CA ARG A 177 7.31 -7.05 0.01
C ARG A 177 8.32 -6.05 0.55
N SER A 178 8.33 -5.80 1.86
CA SER A 178 9.30 -4.89 2.47
C SER A 178 10.72 -5.46 2.43
N MET A 179 10.89 -6.79 2.52
CA MET A 179 12.19 -7.46 2.31
C MET A 179 12.71 -7.24 0.88
N MET A 180 11.84 -7.27 -0.13
CA MET A 180 12.22 -6.98 -1.51
C MET A 180 12.59 -5.50 -1.69
N LEU A 181 11.88 -4.58 -1.04
CA LEU A 181 12.25 -3.16 -1.01
C LEU A 181 13.59 -2.93 -0.29
N PHE A 182 13.87 -3.67 0.79
CA PHE A 182 15.17 -3.66 1.46
C PHE A 182 16.30 -4.04 0.49
N ALA A 183 16.12 -5.13 -0.28
CA ALA A 183 17.08 -5.53 -1.32
C ALA A 183 17.22 -4.45 -2.40
N GLY A 184 16.12 -3.78 -2.78
CA GLY A 184 16.14 -2.63 -3.68
C GLY A 184 16.93 -1.43 -3.13
N ILE A 185 16.86 -1.16 -1.82
CA ILE A 185 17.67 -0.12 -1.15
C ILE A 185 19.15 -0.51 -1.13
N PHE A 186 19.47 -1.78 -0.86
CA PHE A 186 20.84 -2.27 -0.94
C PHE A 186 21.44 -2.01 -2.33
N LEU A 187 20.70 -2.37 -3.39
CA LEU A 187 21.11 -2.13 -4.76
C LEU A 187 21.23 -0.63 -5.05
N PHE A 188 20.27 0.19 -4.61
CA PHE A 188 20.34 1.64 -4.75
C PHE A 188 21.61 2.21 -4.11
N ASP A 189 21.91 1.87 -2.86
CA ASP A 189 23.08 2.38 -2.12
C ASP A 189 24.39 1.96 -2.79
N PHE A 190 24.48 0.69 -3.22
CA PHE A 190 25.63 0.18 -3.97
C PHE A 190 25.83 0.91 -5.30
N LEU A 191 24.79 0.99 -6.14
CA LEU A 191 24.86 1.67 -7.44
C LEU A 191 25.10 3.18 -7.28
N ASN A 192 24.56 3.78 -6.21
CA ASN A 192 24.78 5.18 -5.89
C ASN A 192 26.25 5.47 -5.53
N LYS A 193 26.92 4.57 -4.82
CA LYS A 193 28.37 4.69 -4.57
C LYS A 193 29.19 4.61 -5.85
N ILE A 194 28.89 3.64 -6.72
CA ILE A 194 29.60 3.46 -7.99
C ILE A 194 29.37 4.66 -8.91
N PHE A 195 28.12 4.93 -9.27
CA PHE A 195 27.82 5.89 -10.33
C PHE A 195 27.97 7.35 -9.89
N TYR A 196 27.80 7.64 -8.59
CA TYR A 196 27.71 9.03 -8.11
C TYR A 196 28.77 9.41 -7.09
N GLN A 197 29.29 8.46 -6.32
CA GLN A 197 30.44 8.69 -5.46
C GLN A 197 31.76 8.30 -6.16
N LYS A 198 31.68 7.71 -7.36
CA LYS A 198 32.81 7.29 -8.22
C LYS A 198 33.76 6.33 -7.49
N GLU A 199 33.22 5.53 -6.58
CA GLU A 199 33.99 4.48 -5.92
C GLU A 199 34.24 3.31 -6.88
N LYS A 200 35.42 2.68 -6.77
CA LYS A 200 35.70 1.40 -7.46
C LYS A 200 34.85 0.29 -6.83
N ILE A 201 34.39 -0.68 -7.63
CA ILE A 201 33.55 -1.81 -7.17
C ILE A 201 34.10 -2.48 -5.90
N LYS A 202 35.41 -2.84 -5.90
CA LYS A 202 36.09 -3.46 -4.75
C LYS A 202 36.07 -2.59 -3.48
N LYS A 203 35.96 -1.27 -3.60
CA LYS A 203 35.86 -0.33 -2.47
C LYS A 203 34.42 -0.07 -2.03
N SER A 204 33.43 -0.32 -2.90
CA SER A 204 32.01 -0.10 -2.57
C SER A 204 31.39 -1.26 -1.80
N ILE A 205 31.83 -2.50 -2.07
CA ILE A 205 31.43 -3.71 -1.32
C ILE A 205 32.56 -4.08 -0.35
N THR A 206 32.60 -3.39 0.78
CA THR A 206 33.50 -3.76 1.89
C THR A 206 32.82 -4.75 2.82
N PHE A 207 33.61 -5.50 3.60
CA PHE A 207 33.08 -6.33 4.68
C PHE A 207 32.17 -5.52 5.62
N LYS A 208 32.58 -4.29 6.00
CA LYS A 208 31.75 -3.37 6.80
C LYS A 208 30.41 -3.05 6.16
N PHE A 209 30.36 -2.88 4.84
CA PHE A 209 29.13 -2.62 4.11
C PHE A 209 28.21 -3.86 4.12
N LEU A 210 28.74 -5.03 3.77
CA LEU A 210 27.97 -6.27 3.77
C LEU A 210 27.48 -6.64 5.18
N PHE A 211 28.36 -6.55 6.17
CA PHE A 211 28.04 -6.80 7.57
C PHE A 211 26.93 -5.87 8.08
N PHE A 212 26.96 -4.59 7.71
CA PHE A 212 25.90 -3.65 8.08
C PHE A 212 24.53 -4.09 7.58
N TYR A 213 24.42 -4.49 6.31
CA TYR A 213 23.16 -4.97 5.75
C TYR A 213 22.76 -6.34 6.30
N LEU A 214 23.72 -7.24 6.52
CA LEU A 214 23.47 -8.54 7.16
C LEU A 214 22.84 -8.37 8.54
N VAL A 215 23.43 -7.53 9.39
CA VAL A 215 22.91 -7.26 10.74
C VAL A 215 21.53 -6.59 10.66
N ALA A 216 21.34 -5.64 9.73
CA ALA A 216 20.03 -5.01 9.55
C ALA A 216 18.95 -5.98 9.04
N SER A 217 19.33 -7.05 8.32
CA SER A 217 18.41 -8.08 7.84
C SER A 217 18.13 -9.21 8.84
N LEU A 218 18.76 -9.20 10.02
CA LEU A 218 18.58 -10.26 11.02
C LEU A 218 17.11 -10.54 11.37
N PRO A 219 16.22 -9.55 11.57
CA PRO A 219 14.82 -9.84 11.85
C PRO A 219 14.15 -10.68 10.76
N ALA A 220 14.42 -10.37 9.49
CA ALA A 220 13.92 -11.17 8.36
C ALA A 220 14.46 -12.60 8.40
N PHE A 221 15.77 -12.78 8.57
CA PHE A 221 16.38 -14.11 8.61
C PHE A 221 15.90 -14.94 9.80
N ILE A 222 15.74 -14.32 10.97
CA ILE A 222 15.21 -14.98 12.16
C ILE A 222 13.77 -15.44 11.89
N PHE A 223 12.91 -14.56 11.36
CA PHE A 223 11.52 -14.92 11.07
C PHE A 223 11.43 -16.03 10.00
N VAL A 224 12.14 -15.87 8.90
CA VAL A 224 12.14 -16.83 7.78
C VAL A 224 12.70 -18.18 8.23
N GLY A 225 13.82 -18.18 8.96
CA GLY A 225 14.44 -19.39 9.50
C GLY A 225 13.53 -20.09 10.51
N TRP A 226 12.99 -19.35 11.48
CA TRP A 226 12.03 -19.88 12.45
C TRP A 226 10.81 -20.50 11.75
N ARG A 227 10.27 -19.82 10.73
CA ARG A 227 9.13 -20.30 9.97
C ARG A 227 9.45 -21.58 9.20
N LEU A 228 10.59 -21.64 8.52
CA LEU A 228 11.05 -22.86 7.85
C LEU A 228 11.17 -24.04 8.83
N LEU A 229 11.73 -23.80 10.01
CA LEU A 229 11.93 -24.85 11.01
C LEU A 229 10.62 -25.34 11.65
N THR A 230 9.61 -24.47 11.76
CA THR A 230 8.36 -24.79 12.47
C THR A 230 7.20 -25.18 11.57
N LYS A 231 7.09 -24.56 10.40
CA LYS A 231 6.02 -24.83 9.42
C LYS A 231 6.50 -25.71 8.28
N GLY A 232 7.78 -25.62 7.89
CA GLY A 232 8.31 -26.37 6.74
C GLY A 232 8.09 -25.70 5.38
N TRP A 233 7.52 -24.50 5.34
CA TRP A 233 7.32 -23.73 4.10
C TRP A 233 7.56 -22.23 4.30
N LEU A 234 7.83 -21.51 3.21
CA LEU A 234 8.07 -20.07 3.20
C LEU A 234 6.79 -19.27 2.94
N GLN A 235 6.34 -19.29 1.69
CA GLN A 235 5.30 -18.40 1.19
C GLN A 235 3.92 -19.04 1.20
N THR A 236 3.80 -20.29 0.71
CA THR A 236 2.54 -21.03 0.62
C THR A 236 2.73 -22.49 1.00
N HIS A 237 1.64 -23.18 1.30
CA HIS A 237 1.56 -24.62 1.55
C HIS A 237 0.57 -25.27 0.56
N PRO A 238 0.55 -26.62 0.42
CA PRO A 238 -0.32 -27.31 -0.54
C PRO A 238 -1.81 -26.96 -0.42
N ASP A 239 -2.32 -26.83 0.81
CA ASP A 239 -3.72 -26.48 1.08
C ASP A 239 -3.99 -24.96 1.13
N SER A 240 -3.02 -24.14 0.71
CA SER A 240 -3.16 -22.69 0.78
C SER A 240 -4.11 -22.19 -0.31
N PRO A 241 -5.05 -21.28 0.02
CA PRO A 241 -5.91 -20.67 -1.00
C PRO A 241 -5.13 -19.83 -2.02
N TRP A 242 -3.85 -19.53 -1.74
CA TRP A 242 -2.97 -18.75 -2.61
C TRP A 242 -1.97 -19.59 -3.39
N VAL A 243 -1.96 -20.93 -3.28
CA VAL A 243 -0.96 -21.80 -3.93
C VAL A 243 -0.88 -21.58 -5.44
N GLY A 244 -2.05 -21.43 -6.09
CA GLY A 244 -2.17 -21.21 -7.53
C GLY A 244 -1.55 -19.90 -8.03
N LEU A 245 -1.21 -18.97 -7.14
CA LEU A 245 -0.59 -17.69 -7.48
C LEU A 245 0.94 -17.75 -7.56
N TRP A 246 1.57 -18.84 -7.12
CA TRP A 246 3.03 -18.91 -6.97
C TRP A 246 3.71 -19.93 -7.89
N HIS A 247 3.01 -20.41 -8.91
CA HIS A 247 3.63 -21.20 -9.98
C HIS A 247 4.49 -20.33 -10.89
N VAL A 248 5.53 -20.93 -11.48
CA VAL A 248 6.37 -20.28 -12.48
C VAL A 248 5.52 -19.93 -13.71
N ALA A 249 5.61 -18.67 -14.14
CA ALA A 249 4.90 -18.17 -15.31
C ALA A 249 5.48 -18.77 -16.60
N ASP A 250 4.61 -19.22 -17.49
CA ASP A 250 4.98 -19.51 -18.88
C ASP A 250 5.17 -18.21 -19.69
N LEU A 251 5.54 -18.34 -20.97
CA LEU A 251 5.77 -17.16 -21.83
C LEU A 251 4.51 -16.29 -21.99
N ASN A 252 3.33 -16.92 -22.07
CA ASN A 252 2.07 -16.20 -22.23
C ASN A 252 1.74 -15.39 -20.97
N TYR A 253 1.90 -15.99 -19.78
CA TYR A 253 1.76 -15.31 -18.50
C TYR A 253 2.81 -14.22 -18.32
N PHE A 254 4.06 -14.43 -18.74
CA PHE A 254 5.10 -13.40 -18.68
C PHE A 254 4.72 -12.16 -19.51
N ILE A 255 4.23 -12.35 -20.74
CA ILE A 255 3.76 -11.26 -21.60
C ILE A 255 2.57 -10.55 -20.96
N ARG A 256 1.58 -11.31 -20.45
CA ARG A 256 0.44 -10.76 -19.71
C ARG A 256 0.89 -9.93 -18.51
N ASN A 257 1.81 -10.43 -17.69
CA ASN A 257 2.33 -9.73 -16.53
C ASN A 257 3.10 -8.47 -16.92
N THR A 258 3.80 -8.48 -18.05
CA THR A 258 4.46 -7.29 -18.61
C THR A 258 3.44 -6.22 -19.01
N ILE A 259 2.38 -6.60 -19.71
CA ILE A 259 1.29 -5.67 -20.10
C ILE A 259 0.62 -5.09 -18.84
N VAL A 260 0.29 -5.95 -17.88
CA VAL A 260 -0.31 -5.52 -16.61
C VAL A 260 0.63 -4.59 -15.87
N LEU A 261 1.93 -4.89 -15.79
CA LEU A 261 2.92 -4.01 -15.15
C LEU A 261 2.92 -2.61 -15.77
N VAL A 262 2.95 -2.51 -17.11
CA VAL A 262 2.86 -1.22 -17.81
C VAL A 262 1.56 -0.51 -17.45
N TRP A 263 0.43 -1.23 -17.48
CA TRP A 263 -0.85 -0.67 -17.08
C TRP A 263 -0.80 -0.13 -15.64
N ARG A 264 -0.20 -0.84 -14.68
CA ARG A 264 -0.06 -0.37 -13.29
C ARG A 264 0.75 0.92 -13.14
N PHE A 265 1.66 1.23 -14.07
CA PHE A 265 2.39 2.51 -14.07
C PHE A 265 1.62 3.65 -14.76
N LEU A 266 0.63 3.35 -15.59
CA LEU A 266 -0.22 4.34 -16.27
C LEU A 266 -1.54 4.59 -15.54
N ASP A 267 -1.94 3.68 -14.67
CA ASP A 267 -3.22 3.68 -14.00
C ASP A 267 -3.38 4.79 -12.95
N PHE A 268 -4.64 5.08 -12.60
CA PHE A 268 -5.07 6.07 -11.61
C PHE A 268 -4.42 7.44 -11.81
N GLY A 269 -4.54 7.97 -13.03
CA GLY A 269 -4.05 9.30 -13.38
C GLY A 269 -2.54 9.39 -13.62
N ARG A 270 -1.77 8.32 -13.39
CA ARG A 270 -0.31 8.34 -13.60
C ARG A 270 0.09 8.42 -15.06
N VAL A 271 -0.81 8.09 -15.99
CA VAL A 271 -0.61 8.31 -17.43
C VAL A 271 -0.18 9.75 -17.72
N PHE A 272 -0.74 10.75 -17.01
CA PHE A 272 -0.34 12.15 -17.18
C PHE A 272 1.11 12.40 -16.75
N ILE A 273 1.53 11.80 -15.62
CA ILE A 273 2.91 11.88 -15.13
C ILE A 273 3.87 11.21 -16.12
N MET A 274 3.55 9.99 -16.54
CA MET A 274 4.42 9.19 -17.40
C MET A 274 4.54 9.78 -18.80
N LEU A 275 3.43 10.22 -19.41
CA LEU A 275 3.46 10.93 -20.69
C LEU A 275 4.27 12.22 -20.60
N PHE A 276 4.10 13.01 -19.54
CA PHE A 276 4.89 14.21 -19.33
C PHE A 276 6.39 13.91 -19.23
N ILE A 277 6.77 12.87 -18.48
CA ILE A 277 8.17 12.44 -18.37
C ILE A 277 8.73 12.03 -19.73
N ILE A 278 8.00 11.21 -20.50
CA ILE A 278 8.41 10.73 -21.83
C ILE A 278 8.62 11.90 -22.79
N ILE A 279 7.64 12.81 -22.87
CA ILE A 279 7.72 14.01 -23.72
C ILE A 279 8.90 14.90 -23.28
N SER A 280 9.09 15.08 -21.97
CA SER A 280 10.20 15.86 -21.44
C SER A 280 11.56 15.25 -21.78
N PHE A 281 11.68 13.92 -21.80
CA PHE A 281 12.89 13.24 -22.26
C PHE A 281 13.15 13.45 -23.75
N ALA A 282 12.11 13.41 -24.59
CA ALA A 282 12.24 13.68 -26.02
C ALA A 282 12.76 15.10 -26.30
N ILE A 283 12.30 16.10 -25.53
CA ILE A 283 12.64 17.51 -25.76
C ILE A 283 13.94 17.93 -25.02
N HIS A 284 14.15 17.44 -23.79
CA HIS A 284 15.19 17.93 -22.87
C HIS A 284 16.10 16.83 -22.33
N GLY A 285 16.09 15.62 -22.91
CA GLY A 285 16.74 14.42 -22.36
C GLY A 285 18.21 14.62 -21.95
N LYS A 286 19.02 15.26 -22.79
CA LYS A 286 20.45 15.53 -22.47
C LYS A 286 20.59 16.35 -21.18
N LYS A 287 19.87 17.47 -21.07
CA LYS A 287 19.88 18.35 -19.89
C LYS A 287 19.29 17.68 -18.65
N ILE A 288 18.25 16.86 -18.82
CA ILE A 288 17.66 16.08 -17.72
C ILE A 288 18.69 15.13 -17.12
N ILE A 289 19.43 14.40 -17.97
CA ILE A 289 20.40 13.38 -17.55
C ILE A 289 21.70 14.03 -17.04
N GLU A 290 22.05 15.25 -17.43
CA GLU A 290 23.22 15.96 -16.87
C GLU A 290 23.14 16.14 -15.34
N SER A 291 21.94 16.39 -14.80
CA SER A 291 21.77 16.59 -13.35
C SER A 291 21.99 15.30 -12.56
N LYS A 292 23.04 15.27 -11.72
CA LYS A 292 23.31 14.17 -10.78
C LYS A 292 22.10 13.78 -9.95
N LYS A 293 21.37 14.77 -9.41
CA LYS A 293 20.17 14.56 -8.61
C LYS A 293 19.01 13.94 -9.43
N ASN A 294 18.90 14.23 -10.73
CA ASN A 294 17.90 13.59 -11.59
C ASN A 294 18.22 12.12 -11.80
N LYS A 295 19.47 11.82 -12.17
CA LYS A 295 19.90 10.44 -12.38
C LYS A 295 19.78 9.61 -11.09
N GLN A 296 20.10 10.19 -9.93
CA GLN A 296 19.96 9.54 -8.63
C GLN A 296 18.49 9.23 -8.29
N LEU A 297 17.56 10.14 -8.61
CA LEU A 297 16.13 9.91 -8.40
C LEU A 297 15.57 8.83 -9.32
N LEU A 298 15.98 8.81 -10.59
CA LEU A 298 15.63 7.75 -11.55
C LEU A 298 16.19 6.39 -11.14
N LEU A 299 17.46 6.37 -10.70
CA LEU A 299 18.08 5.16 -10.18
C LEU A 299 17.25 4.59 -9.03
N LEU A 300 16.87 5.43 -8.06
CA LEU A 300 16.01 5.01 -6.96
C LEU A 300 14.64 4.50 -7.43
N ALA A 301 14.00 5.22 -8.37
CA ALA A 301 12.69 4.84 -8.89
C ALA A 301 12.67 3.42 -9.48
N VAL A 302 13.76 3.00 -10.11
CA VAL A 302 13.91 1.67 -10.74
C VAL A 302 14.45 0.64 -9.75
N SER A 303 15.59 0.93 -9.10
CA SER A 303 16.28 -0.05 -8.27
C SER A 303 15.49 -0.42 -7.01
N ALA A 304 14.65 0.48 -6.49
CA ALA A 304 13.83 0.21 -5.31
C ALA A 304 12.83 -0.93 -5.53
N VAL A 305 12.29 -1.07 -6.74
CA VAL A 305 11.22 -2.03 -7.06
C VAL A 305 11.68 -3.16 -7.97
N ILE A 306 12.96 -3.21 -8.36
CA ILE A 306 13.44 -4.16 -9.37
C ILE A 306 13.17 -5.62 -8.98
N PHE A 307 13.39 -5.99 -7.72
CA PHE A 307 13.13 -7.36 -7.26
C PHE A 307 11.63 -7.67 -7.29
N ILE A 308 10.78 -6.70 -6.97
CA ILE A 308 9.32 -6.84 -7.06
C ILE A 308 8.91 -7.10 -8.52
N VAL A 309 9.45 -6.31 -9.45
CA VAL A 309 9.21 -6.48 -10.89
C VAL A 309 9.66 -7.86 -11.34
N LEU A 310 10.89 -8.27 -11.01
CA LEU A 310 11.44 -9.57 -11.41
C LEU A 310 10.58 -10.74 -10.90
N THR A 311 10.24 -10.75 -9.61
CA THR A 311 9.41 -11.82 -9.04
C THR A 311 8.05 -11.89 -9.72
N ILE A 312 7.40 -10.75 -9.95
CA ILE A 312 6.05 -10.73 -10.52
C ILE A 312 6.03 -11.18 -11.97
N LEU A 313 7.06 -10.86 -12.74
CA LEU A 313 7.13 -11.31 -14.13
C LEU A 313 7.28 -12.83 -14.24
N ILE A 314 7.89 -13.49 -13.24
CA ILE A 314 8.16 -14.93 -13.27
C ILE A 314 7.15 -15.80 -12.51
N VAL A 315 6.16 -15.21 -11.82
CA VAL A 315 5.12 -15.96 -11.10
C VAL A 315 3.73 -15.71 -11.69
N THR A 316 2.82 -16.65 -11.46
CA THR A 316 1.41 -16.58 -11.91
C THR A 316 0.56 -15.56 -11.13
N ASN A 317 1.12 -14.93 -10.08
CA ASN A 317 0.44 -13.91 -9.31
C ASN A 317 0.24 -12.61 -10.10
N SER A 318 -0.93 -12.01 -9.95
CA SER A 318 -1.23 -10.72 -10.55
C SER A 318 -0.60 -9.54 -9.80
N VAL A 319 -0.29 -8.49 -10.55
CA VAL A 319 0.46 -7.32 -10.07
C VAL A 319 -0.47 -6.34 -9.34
N GLY A 320 -0.26 -6.13 -8.04
CA GLY A 320 -0.95 -5.08 -7.29
C GLY A 320 -0.36 -3.69 -7.56
N ILE A 321 -1.21 -2.70 -7.86
CA ILE A 321 -0.81 -1.28 -8.04
C ILE A 321 0.03 -0.78 -6.86
N ARG A 322 -0.39 -1.16 -5.64
CA ARG A 322 0.25 -0.77 -4.38
C ARG A 322 1.70 -1.25 -4.21
N TYR A 323 2.21 -2.10 -5.11
CA TYR A 323 3.57 -2.63 -5.00
C TYR A 323 4.64 -1.63 -5.45
N PHE A 324 4.27 -0.62 -6.25
CA PHE A 324 5.21 0.32 -6.83
C PHE A 324 5.09 1.75 -6.27
N ILE A 325 4.43 1.92 -5.11
CA ILE A 325 4.19 3.25 -4.52
C ILE A 325 5.48 4.05 -4.34
N VAL A 326 6.58 3.41 -3.91
CA VAL A 326 7.88 4.08 -3.77
C VAL A 326 8.40 4.60 -5.12
N SER A 327 8.13 3.88 -6.21
CA SER A 327 8.50 4.28 -7.57
C SER A 327 7.61 5.42 -8.06
N TYR A 328 6.29 5.36 -7.80
CA TYR A 328 5.35 6.44 -8.11
C TYR A 328 5.75 7.75 -7.41
N ILE A 329 6.11 7.70 -6.12
CA ILE A 329 6.61 8.86 -5.38
C ILE A 329 7.86 9.45 -6.06
N CYS A 330 8.80 8.60 -6.50
CA CYS A 330 10.00 9.06 -7.19
C CYS A 330 9.67 9.70 -8.55
N PHE A 331 8.77 9.10 -9.35
CA PHE A 331 8.36 9.64 -10.65
C PHE A 331 7.56 10.94 -10.51
N ASN A 332 6.68 11.06 -9.51
CA ASN A 332 5.94 12.29 -9.24
C ASN A 332 6.89 13.43 -8.84
N LEU A 333 7.88 13.15 -7.98
CA LEU A 333 8.92 14.13 -7.64
C LEU A 333 9.80 14.49 -8.85
N PHE A 334 10.12 13.50 -9.69
CA PHE A 334 10.92 13.68 -10.89
C PHE A 334 10.21 14.58 -11.91
N ALA A 335 8.94 14.31 -12.18
CA ALA A 335 8.09 15.15 -13.02
C ALA A 335 8.02 16.58 -12.50
N PHE A 336 7.76 16.78 -11.20
CA PHE A 336 7.77 18.11 -10.60
C PHE A 336 9.09 18.85 -10.81
N LYS A 337 10.22 18.14 -10.60
CA LYS A 337 11.54 18.72 -10.78
C LYS A 337 11.80 19.14 -12.23
N ILE A 338 11.40 18.32 -13.21
CA ILE A 338 11.48 18.68 -14.63
C ILE A 338 10.66 19.94 -14.92
N ILE A 339 9.40 20.02 -14.47
CA ILE A 339 8.56 21.22 -14.63
C ILE A 339 9.29 22.44 -14.10
N SER A 340 9.82 22.34 -12.87
CA SER A 340 10.43 23.48 -12.18
C SER A 340 11.69 24.02 -12.89
N ASN A 341 12.43 23.17 -13.59
CA ASN A 341 13.73 23.50 -14.17
C ASN A 341 13.67 23.82 -15.67
N PHE A 342 12.78 23.18 -16.43
CA PHE A 342 12.86 23.20 -17.90
C PHE A 342 11.70 23.90 -18.59
N TYR A 343 10.56 24.12 -17.92
CA TYR A 343 9.37 24.69 -18.55
C TYR A 343 9.07 26.11 -18.05
N SER A 344 8.62 27.00 -18.95
CA SER A 344 8.12 28.34 -18.60
C SER A 344 6.70 28.29 -18.05
N SER A 345 5.83 27.46 -18.64
CA SER A 345 4.42 27.24 -18.26
C SER A 345 4.23 26.36 -17.02
N LYS A 346 5.04 26.59 -15.97
CA LYS A 346 5.13 25.73 -14.77
C LYS A 346 3.78 25.47 -14.10
N LYS A 347 2.99 26.54 -13.92
CA LYS A 347 1.68 26.47 -13.25
C LYS A 347 0.68 25.59 -14.01
N LYS A 348 0.57 25.79 -15.33
CA LYS A 348 -0.37 25.02 -16.18
C LYS A 348 -0.04 23.53 -16.18
N LEU A 349 1.24 23.20 -16.36
CA LEU A 349 1.71 21.81 -16.33
C LEU A 349 1.52 21.17 -14.95
N TYR A 350 1.83 21.91 -13.88
CA TYR A 350 1.58 21.43 -12.52
C TYR A 350 0.10 21.11 -12.29
N ILE A 351 -0.80 22.02 -12.67
CA ILE A 351 -2.25 21.82 -12.51
C ILE A 351 -2.71 20.60 -13.32
N LEU A 352 -2.24 20.44 -14.57
CA LEU A 352 -2.55 19.28 -15.40
C LEU A 352 -2.14 17.96 -14.72
N LEU A 353 -0.91 17.87 -14.21
CA LEU A 353 -0.44 16.66 -13.53
C LEU A 353 -1.19 16.40 -12.22
N PHE A 354 -1.43 17.46 -11.44
CA PHE A 354 -2.12 17.38 -10.16
C PHE A 354 -3.58 16.94 -10.32
N VAL A 355 -4.33 17.58 -11.21
CA VAL A 355 -5.71 17.20 -11.55
C VAL A 355 -5.75 15.82 -12.19
N GLY A 356 -4.76 15.49 -13.03
CA GLY A 356 -4.61 14.16 -13.61
C GLY A 356 -4.56 13.07 -12.54
N LEU A 357 -3.69 13.21 -11.53
CA LEU A 357 -3.61 12.28 -10.39
C LEU A 357 -4.90 12.24 -9.57
N LEU A 358 -5.48 13.40 -9.23
CA LEU A 358 -6.73 13.46 -8.46
C LEU A 358 -7.89 12.77 -9.19
N SER A 359 -7.98 12.96 -10.51
CA SER A 359 -9.00 12.32 -11.34
C SER A 359 -8.92 10.79 -11.29
N GLY A 360 -7.73 10.24 -11.02
CA GLY A 360 -7.53 8.80 -10.87
C GLY A 360 -8.35 8.17 -9.75
N ASN A 361 -8.73 8.93 -8.72
CA ASN A 361 -9.64 8.45 -7.67
C ASN A 361 -11.08 8.23 -8.16
N LEU A 362 -11.42 8.81 -9.33
CA LEU A 362 -12.74 8.77 -9.95
C LEU A 362 -12.86 7.67 -11.00
N TRP A 363 -11.75 7.05 -11.39
CA TRP A 363 -11.73 6.04 -12.44
C TRP A 363 -12.39 4.76 -11.92
N VAL A 364 -13.51 4.37 -12.54
CA VAL A 364 -14.23 3.12 -12.26
C VAL A 364 -14.26 2.30 -13.54
N TYR A 365 -13.81 1.06 -13.45
CA TYR A 365 -13.73 0.16 -14.59
C TYR A 365 -15.05 -0.54 -14.87
N PRO A 366 -15.24 -1.07 -16.10
CA PRO A 366 -16.32 -2.02 -16.37
C PRO A 366 -16.28 -3.20 -15.40
N LYS A 367 -17.46 -3.73 -15.03
CA LYS A 367 -17.58 -4.80 -14.03
C LYS A 367 -16.77 -6.06 -14.34
N SER A 368 -16.57 -6.36 -15.63
CA SER A 368 -15.78 -7.52 -16.09
C SER A 368 -14.28 -7.37 -15.87
N LEU A 369 -13.79 -6.17 -15.54
CA LEU A 369 -12.37 -5.89 -15.34
C LEU A 369 -12.08 -5.60 -13.87
N SER A 370 -11.27 -6.44 -13.24
CA SER A 370 -10.87 -6.25 -11.85
C SER A 370 -10.15 -4.91 -11.63
N GLN A 371 -10.55 -4.22 -10.58
CA GLN A 371 -9.99 -2.94 -10.17
C GLN A 371 -9.29 -3.05 -8.82
N GLY A 372 -8.14 -2.36 -8.70
CA GLY A 372 -7.39 -2.26 -7.45
C GLY A 372 -8.00 -1.25 -6.49
N TRP A 373 -9.17 -1.54 -5.90
CA TRP A 373 -9.89 -0.62 -5.01
C TRP A 373 -9.09 -0.20 -3.78
N ARG A 374 -8.20 -1.06 -3.25
CA ARG A 374 -7.25 -0.76 -2.16
C ARG A 374 -6.10 0.18 -2.57
N ALA A 375 -6.14 0.75 -3.78
CA ALA A 375 -5.11 1.66 -4.31
C ALA A 375 -5.70 2.98 -4.86
N THR A 376 -6.97 3.28 -4.54
CA THR A 376 -7.68 4.51 -4.91
C THR A 376 -8.60 4.94 -3.76
N LEU A 377 -8.78 6.25 -3.52
CA LEU A 377 -9.75 6.75 -2.53
C LEU A 377 -11.22 6.53 -2.95
N GLY A 378 -11.47 6.00 -4.15
CA GLY A 378 -12.82 5.69 -4.62
C GLY A 378 -13.59 4.69 -3.75
N HIS A 379 -12.92 3.93 -2.89
CA HIS A 379 -13.57 3.04 -1.92
C HIS A 379 -14.12 3.77 -0.69
N ILE A 380 -13.77 5.03 -0.42
CA ILE A 380 -14.20 5.74 0.82
C ILE A 380 -15.72 5.65 1.07
N PRO A 381 -16.61 5.89 0.08
CA PRO A 381 -18.04 5.87 0.34
C PRO A 381 -18.56 4.48 0.78
N TYR A 382 -17.88 3.39 0.39
CA TYR A 382 -18.25 2.02 0.72
C TYR A 382 -18.43 1.80 2.22
N HIS A 383 -17.54 2.35 3.07
CA HIS A 383 -17.59 2.11 4.51
C HIS A 383 -18.92 2.56 5.12
N SER A 384 -19.36 3.78 4.78
CA SER A 384 -20.63 4.33 5.27
C SER A 384 -21.85 3.65 4.64
N LEU A 385 -21.81 3.37 3.33
CA LEU A 385 -22.90 2.72 2.61
C LEU A 385 -23.11 1.28 3.11
N ARG A 386 -22.02 0.59 3.46
CA ARG A 386 -22.08 -0.79 3.98
C ARG A 386 -22.85 -0.86 5.28
N ILE A 387 -22.57 0.05 6.21
CA ILE A 387 -23.30 0.14 7.49
C ILE A 387 -24.78 0.42 7.22
N GLN A 388 -25.10 1.39 6.35
CA GLN A 388 -26.50 1.70 5.99
C GLN A 388 -27.23 0.52 5.37
N ALA A 389 -26.55 -0.27 4.54
CA ALA A 389 -27.11 -1.45 3.91
C ALA A 389 -27.32 -2.59 4.92
N ILE A 390 -26.42 -2.78 5.88
CA ILE A 390 -26.60 -3.71 7.01
C ILE A 390 -27.79 -3.28 7.87
N ASP A 391 -27.88 -2.00 8.24
CA ASP A 391 -29.01 -1.46 9.00
C ASP A 391 -30.35 -1.68 8.29
N TYR A 392 -30.36 -1.59 6.96
CA TYR A 392 -31.55 -1.89 6.17
C TYR A 392 -31.95 -3.37 6.26
N LEU A 393 -30.99 -4.29 6.19
CA LEU A 393 -31.28 -5.73 6.35
C LEU A 393 -31.89 -5.99 7.73
N ASP A 394 -31.31 -5.39 8.78
CA ASP A 394 -31.78 -5.52 10.16
C ASP A 394 -33.20 -4.97 10.33
N LYS A 395 -33.48 -3.77 9.82
CA LYS A 395 -34.82 -3.15 9.85
C LYS A 395 -35.87 -3.98 9.12
N ASN A 396 -35.49 -4.66 8.05
CA ASN A 396 -36.39 -5.52 7.28
C ASN A 396 -36.40 -6.98 7.77
N LYS A 397 -35.75 -7.28 8.89
CA LYS A 397 -35.65 -8.62 9.47
C LYS A 397 -35.08 -9.65 8.48
N ILE A 398 -34.18 -9.21 7.59
CA ILE A 398 -33.44 -10.10 6.68
C ILE A 398 -32.18 -10.55 7.40
N ASN A 399 -32.10 -11.83 7.73
CA ASN A 399 -30.95 -12.39 8.43
C ASN A 399 -29.70 -12.33 7.53
N ILE A 400 -28.64 -11.68 8.02
CA ILE A 400 -27.36 -11.49 7.31
C ILE A 400 -26.75 -12.83 6.87
N ASN A 401 -26.90 -13.87 7.68
CA ASN A 401 -26.34 -15.19 7.38
C ASN A 401 -27.00 -15.84 6.14
N ASP A 402 -28.19 -15.39 5.74
CA ASP A 402 -28.91 -15.88 4.56
C ASP A 402 -28.62 -15.02 3.30
N VAL A 403 -27.91 -13.91 3.46
CA VAL A 403 -27.56 -12.98 2.37
C VAL A 403 -26.20 -13.37 1.79
N GLY A 404 -26.18 -13.73 0.52
CA GLY A 404 -24.95 -14.01 -0.22
C GLY A 404 -24.14 -12.72 -0.43
N SER A 405 -22.82 -12.79 -0.36
CA SER A 405 -21.91 -11.68 -0.62
C SER A 405 -20.59 -12.18 -1.23
N PHE A 406 -19.79 -11.23 -1.68
CA PHE A 406 -18.51 -11.45 -2.34
C PHE A 406 -17.35 -10.97 -1.48
N PHE A 407 -16.12 -11.28 -1.91
CA PHE A 407 -14.92 -10.79 -1.25
C PHE A 407 -14.87 -9.25 -1.34
N PRO A 408 -14.52 -8.53 -0.26
CA PRO A 408 -14.04 -9.05 1.03
C PRO A 408 -15.12 -9.20 2.13
N ASN A 409 -16.41 -9.15 1.79
CA ASN A 409 -17.52 -8.98 2.74
C ASN A 409 -18.20 -10.28 3.21
N TYR A 410 -17.82 -11.46 2.73
CA TYR A 410 -18.30 -12.75 3.28
C TYR A 410 -17.57 -13.19 4.57
N THR A 411 -16.97 -12.25 5.29
CA THR A 411 -16.34 -12.49 6.60
C THR A 411 -17.24 -12.00 7.73
N THR A 412 -16.85 -12.21 8.98
CA THR A 412 -17.63 -11.68 10.11
C THR A 412 -17.59 -10.17 10.11
N ILE A 413 -18.69 -9.53 10.51
CA ILE A 413 -18.79 -8.08 10.63
C ILE A 413 -17.73 -7.57 11.62
N ASP A 414 -17.53 -8.29 12.71
CA ASP A 414 -16.47 -8.01 13.69
C ASP A 414 -15.06 -7.99 13.09
N LEU A 415 -14.73 -8.82 12.09
CA LEU A 415 -13.40 -8.75 11.47
C LEU A 415 -13.19 -7.48 10.63
N ILE A 416 -14.25 -6.81 10.22
CA ILE A 416 -14.20 -5.55 9.48
C ILE A 416 -14.27 -4.35 10.44
N ASP A 417 -15.22 -4.37 11.36
CA ASP A 417 -15.58 -3.21 12.17
C ASP A 417 -15.09 -3.28 13.63
N LEU A 418 -14.54 -4.42 14.06
CA LEU A 418 -14.17 -4.72 15.46
C LEU A 418 -15.30 -4.39 16.46
N SER A 419 -16.55 -4.62 16.05
CA SER A 419 -17.76 -4.22 16.79
C SER A 419 -18.28 -5.27 17.77
N GLY A 420 -17.70 -6.48 17.80
CA GLY A 420 -18.21 -7.63 18.51
C GLY A 420 -19.31 -8.41 17.76
N ASP A 421 -19.82 -7.89 16.63
CA ASP A 421 -20.87 -8.55 15.85
C ASP A 421 -20.33 -9.78 15.08
N LYS A 422 -20.70 -10.97 15.57
CA LYS A 422 -20.22 -12.25 15.01
C LYS A 422 -21.02 -12.75 13.80
N ARG A 423 -22.03 -12.01 13.34
CA ARG A 423 -22.76 -12.34 12.09
C ARG A 423 -21.82 -12.26 10.89
N ALA A 424 -22.09 -13.05 9.86
CA ALA A 424 -21.30 -13.08 8.64
C ALA A 424 -22.22 -13.28 7.43
N PHE A 425 -21.94 -12.58 6.34
CA PHE A 425 -22.62 -12.86 5.08
C PHE A 425 -22.22 -14.24 4.57
N ALA A 426 -23.16 -14.96 3.96
CA ALA A 426 -22.85 -16.18 3.25
C ALA A 426 -21.99 -15.88 2.00
N LYS A 427 -21.15 -16.83 1.58
CA LYS A 427 -20.52 -16.75 0.26
C LYS A 427 -21.60 -16.92 -0.81
N PHE A 428 -21.57 -16.07 -1.83
CA PHE A 428 -22.46 -16.19 -2.97
C PHE A 428 -22.35 -17.58 -3.63
N ASN A 429 -23.49 -18.21 -3.91
CA ASN A 429 -23.57 -19.54 -4.51
C ASN A 429 -24.56 -19.64 -5.69
N GLY A 430 -25.04 -18.50 -6.19
CA GLY A 430 -26.04 -18.44 -7.27
C GLY A 430 -27.48 -18.71 -6.83
N LYS A 431 -27.71 -19.23 -5.61
CA LYS A 431 -29.03 -19.65 -5.09
C LYS A 431 -29.45 -18.93 -3.81
N ASN A 432 -28.66 -17.97 -3.33
CA ASN A 432 -29.01 -17.21 -2.13
C ASN A 432 -30.31 -16.42 -2.37
N LYS A 433 -31.22 -16.40 -1.40
CA LYS A 433 -32.47 -15.63 -1.52
C LYS A 433 -32.22 -14.13 -1.70
N TYR A 434 -31.22 -13.61 -1.01
CA TYR A 434 -30.79 -12.21 -1.11
C TYR A 434 -29.29 -12.14 -1.38
N VAL A 435 -28.84 -11.09 -2.07
CA VAL A 435 -27.40 -10.88 -2.34
C VAL A 435 -27.00 -9.44 -2.05
N PHE A 436 -25.92 -9.27 -1.30
CA PHE A 436 -25.25 -8.00 -1.05
C PHE A 436 -24.09 -7.85 -2.02
N TYR A 437 -24.19 -6.86 -2.91
CA TYR A 437 -23.13 -6.52 -3.86
C TYR A 437 -22.72 -5.06 -3.69
N ALA A 438 -21.42 -4.79 -3.77
CA ALA A 438 -20.90 -3.43 -3.84
C ALA A 438 -20.03 -3.27 -5.10
N THR A 439 -20.04 -2.07 -5.69
CA THR A 439 -19.17 -1.73 -6.84
C THR A 439 -17.69 -2.02 -6.58
N VAL A 440 -17.27 -1.97 -5.31
CA VAL A 440 -15.88 -2.24 -4.90
C VAL A 440 -15.50 -3.72 -4.85
N TYR A 441 -16.42 -4.63 -5.19
CA TYR A 441 -16.16 -6.06 -5.28
C TYR A 441 -15.82 -6.43 -6.73
N ASN A 442 -14.69 -7.13 -6.92
CA ASN A 442 -14.32 -7.71 -8.20
C ASN A 442 -15.03 -9.05 -8.34
N LEU A 443 -15.89 -9.19 -9.36
CA LEU A 443 -16.66 -10.40 -9.62
C LEU A 443 -16.13 -11.15 -10.84
N SER A 444 -16.37 -12.45 -10.89
CA SER A 444 -16.19 -13.24 -12.11
C SER A 444 -17.28 -12.92 -13.14
N GLU A 445 -17.02 -13.24 -14.41
CA GLU A 445 -18.02 -13.08 -15.47
C GLU A 445 -19.29 -13.92 -15.20
N GLU A 446 -19.12 -15.11 -14.61
CA GLU A 446 -20.22 -15.99 -14.20
C GLU A 446 -21.08 -15.35 -13.11
N GLU A 447 -20.45 -14.79 -12.06
CA GLU A 447 -21.16 -14.11 -10.97
C GLU A 447 -21.93 -12.89 -11.49
N ILE A 448 -21.35 -12.13 -12.42
CA ILE A 448 -22.01 -10.98 -13.06
C ILE A 448 -23.23 -11.45 -13.86
N LYS A 449 -23.09 -12.53 -14.63
CA LYS A 449 -24.18 -13.11 -15.43
C LYS A 449 -25.30 -13.61 -14.53
N ASP A 450 -24.99 -14.36 -13.47
CA ASP A 450 -25.97 -14.88 -12.53
C ASP A 450 -26.76 -13.76 -11.87
N LEU A 451 -26.09 -12.69 -11.41
CA LEU A 451 -26.76 -11.51 -10.85
C LEU A 451 -27.65 -10.80 -11.88
N ALA A 452 -27.28 -10.80 -13.16
CA ALA A 452 -28.06 -10.16 -14.20
C ALA A 452 -29.28 -10.98 -14.63
N THR A 453 -29.21 -12.32 -14.61
CA THR A 453 -30.30 -13.18 -15.11
C THR A 453 -31.24 -13.66 -14.02
N ASN A 454 -30.71 -13.96 -12.83
CA ASN A 454 -31.46 -14.70 -11.81
C ASN A 454 -31.94 -13.82 -10.65
N TYR A 455 -31.57 -12.54 -10.64
CA TYR A 455 -31.84 -11.63 -9.52
C TYR A 455 -32.47 -10.32 -9.97
N THR A 456 -33.26 -9.72 -9.08
CA THR A 456 -33.81 -8.37 -9.22
C THR A 456 -33.37 -7.48 -8.07
N ILE A 457 -33.32 -6.17 -8.31
CA ILE A 457 -32.86 -5.19 -7.31
C ILE A 457 -33.95 -4.99 -6.26
N LEU A 458 -33.64 -5.31 -5.01
CA LEU A 458 -34.49 -5.02 -3.86
C LEU A 458 -34.23 -3.60 -3.33
N LYS A 459 -32.97 -3.20 -3.18
CA LYS A 459 -32.59 -1.87 -2.67
C LYS A 459 -31.24 -1.42 -3.23
N LYS A 460 -31.07 -0.11 -3.40
CA LYS A 460 -29.79 0.52 -3.77
C LYS A 460 -29.43 1.63 -2.80
N PHE A 461 -28.15 1.70 -2.45
CA PHE A 461 -27.53 2.78 -1.72
C PHE A 461 -26.42 3.34 -2.59
N ASN A 462 -26.46 4.63 -2.89
CA ASN A 462 -25.49 5.25 -3.79
C ASN A 462 -24.84 6.45 -3.11
N ASN A 463 -23.52 6.54 -3.24
CA ASN A 463 -22.78 7.75 -2.92
C ASN A 463 -21.64 7.89 -3.92
N PHE A 464 -21.73 8.95 -4.72
CA PHE A 464 -20.77 9.29 -5.75
C PHE A 464 -20.58 8.15 -6.77
N ASN A 465 -19.38 7.56 -6.86
CA ASN A 465 -19.06 6.47 -7.80
C ASN A 465 -19.16 5.06 -7.19
N THR A 466 -19.62 4.95 -5.94
CA THR A 466 -19.80 3.67 -5.24
C THR A 466 -21.27 3.41 -4.99
N THR A 467 -21.72 2.20 -5.36
CA THR A 467 -23.09 1.74 -5.11
C THR A 467 -23.05 0.41 -4.36
N ILE A 468 -23.96 0.26 -3.40
CA ILE A 468 -24.31 -1.04 -2.80
C ILE A 468 -25.72 -1.40 -3.25
N ILE A 469 -25.87 -2.63 -3.71
CA ILE A 469 -27.12 -3.19 -4.22
C ILE A 469 -27.45 -4.43 -3.40
N ILE A 470 -28.66 -4.45 -2.86
CA ILE A 470 -29.26 -5.65 -2.30
C ILE A 470 -30.18 -6.21 -3.38
N TYR A 471 -29.93 -7.44 -3.79
CA TYR A 471 -30.75 -8.18 -4.73
C TYR A 471 -31.65 -9.18 -4.01
N THR A 472 -32.74 -9.58 -4.68
CA THR A 472 -33.57 -10.73 -4.33
C THR A 472 -33.59 -11.71 -5.49
N PHE A 473 -33.62 -13.01 -5.18
CA PHE A 473 -33.70 -14.07 -6.19
C PHE A 473 -35.06 -14.00 -6.92
N ASN A 474 -35.05 -14.20 -8.23
CA ASN A 474 -36.27 -14.29 -9.03
C ASN A 474 -36.89 -15.67 -8.80
N GLU A 475 -38.00 -15.75 -8.07
CA GLU A 475 -38.81 -16.97 -8.05
C GLU A 475 -39.35 -17.20 -9.47
N LYS A 476 -39.05 -18.38 -10.03
CA LYS A 476 -39.55 -18.80 -11.35
C LYS A 476 -40.96 -19.34 -11.25
#